data_AF-A0A845K0F1-F1
#
_entry.id   AF-A0A845K0F1-F1
#
_cell.length_a   1.000
_cell.length_b   1.000
_cell.length_c   1.000
_cell.angle_alpha   90.00
_cell.angle_beta   90.00
_cell.angle_gamma   90.00
#
_symmetry.space_group_name_H-M   'P 1'
#
loop_
_entity.id
_entity.type
_entity.pdbx_description
1 polymer ?
#
loop_
_entity_poly.entity_id
_entity_poly.type
_entity_poly.pdbx_seq_one_letter_code
_entity_poly.pdbx_strand_id
1 'polypeptide(L)' 'MEFSEVVRQRRSIKSYQSGRQISDVELKELMEEVVLTPSSFNLQHWTFIAVRDNDSEKK' A
#
# COMPACT_ATOMS: atom_id res chain seq x y z
N MET A 1 -16.93 -9.73 -0.26
CA MET A 1 -17.20 -8.28 -0.24
C MET A 1 -17.35 -7.85 -1.69
N GLU A 2 -18.38 -7.07 -2.02
CA GLU A 2 -18.57 -6.58 -3.38
C GLU A 2 -17.55 -5.48 -3.69
N PHE A 3 -17.01 -5.44 -4.91
CA PHE A 3 -16.01 -4.43 -5.30
C PHE A 3 -16.52 -3.00 -5.07
N SER A 4 -17.79 -2.75 -5.39
CA SER A 4 -18.42 -1.43 -5.22
C SER A 4 -18.46 -0.97 -3.76
N GLU A 5 -18.51 -1.89 -2.81
CA GLU A 5 -18.50 -1.60 -1.39
C GLU A 5 -17.13 -1.11 -0.94
N VAL A 6 -16.05 -1.78 -1.38
CA VAL A 6 -14.66 -1.41 -1.07
C VAL A 6 -14.38 0.02 -1.53
N VAL A 7 -14.77 0.33 -2.77
CA VAL A 7 -14.56 1.66 -3.37
C VAL A 7 -15.28 2.75 -2.59
N ARG A 8 -16.51 2.50 -2.09
CA ARG A 8 -17.29 3.46 -1.30
C ARG A 8 -16.79 3.61 0.13
N GLN A 9 -16.25 2.55 0.73
CA GLN A 9 -15.72 2.58 2.09
C GLN A 9 -14.34 3.23 2.17
N ARG A 10 -13.55 3.20 1.08
CA ARG A 10 -12.22 3.81 1.01
C ARG A 10 -12.29 5.31 1.30
N ARG A 11 -11.56 5.74 2.33
CA ARG A 11 -11.37 7.16 2.70
C ARG A 11 -9.89 7.44 2.88
N SER A 12 -9.50 8.72 2.79
CA SER A 12 -8.15 9.14 3.16
C SER A 12 -8.01 9.12 4.68
N ILE A 13 -7.28 8.15 5.21
CA ILE A 13 -7.01 8.00 6.64
C ILE A 13 -5.74 8.78 7.00
N LYS A 14 -5.78 9.52 8.11
CA LYS A 14 -4.64 10.36 8.59
C LYS A 14 -4.08 9.91 9.95
N SER A 15 -4.77 9.01 10.64
CA SER A 15 -4.38 8.51 11.96
C SER A 15 -4.52 7.00 11.94
N TYR A 16 -3.43 6.32 12.31
CA TYR A 16 -3.34 4.87 12.39
C TYR A 16 -3.03 4.46 13.83
N GLN A 17 -3.34 3.21 14.19
CA GLN A 17 -3.02 2.69 15.50
C GLN A 17 -1.49 2.55 15.66
N SER A 18 -0.92 3.26 16.64
CA SER A 18 0.50 3.17 16.98
C SER A 18 0.89 1.73 17.32
N GLY A 19 2.06 1.29 16.85
CA GLY A 19 2.61 -0.04 17.12
C GLY A 19 2.04 -1.17 16.24
N ARG A 20 1.00 -0.92 15.44
CA ARG A 20 0.52 -1.90 14.47
C ARG A 20 1.37 -1.82 13.20
N GLN A 21 2.06 -2.92 12.87
CA GLN A 21 2.85 -3.04 11.65
C GLN A 21 2.25 -4.09 10.72
N ILE A 22 2.32 -3.85 9.41
CA ILE A 22 2.01 -4.86 8.39
C ILE A 22 3.20 -5.80 8.27
N SER A 23 2.97 -7.12 8.25
CA SER A 23 4.05 -8.10 8.09
C SER A 23 4.68 -8.02 6.69
N ASP A 24 5.84 -8.64 6.49
CA ASP A 24 6.47 -8.68 5.18
C ASP A 24 5.72 -9.58 4.19
N VAL A 25 5.05 -10.62 4.70
CA VAL A 25 4.21 -11.51 3.88
C VAL A 25 3.01 -10.74 3.34
N GLU A 26 2.28 -10.05 4.20
CA GLU A 26 1.12 -9.24 3.79
C GLU A 26 1.53 -8.11 2.82
N LEU A 27 2.69 -7.47 3.05
CA LEU A 27 3.18 -6.44 2.14
C LEU A 27 3.53 -7.04 0.77
N LYS A 28 4.14 -8.22 0.73
CA LYS A 28 4.48 -8.90 -0.53
C LYS A 28 3.23 -9.25 -1.33
N GLU A 29 2.23 -9.86 -0.68
CA GLU A 29 0.94 -10.18 -1.30
C GLU A 29 0.25 -8.93 -1.85
N LEU A 30 0.26 -7.83 -1.11
CA LEU A 30 -0.28 -6.55 -1.58
C LEU A 30 0.44 -6.07 -2.85
N MET A 31 1.77 -6.16 -2.89
CA MET A 31 2.56 -5.71 -4.04
C MET A 31 2.38 -6.62 -5.27
N GLU A 32 2.16 -7.92 -5.07
CA GLU A 32 1.85 -8.86 -6.15
C GLU A 32 0.54 -8.49 -6.88
N GLU A 33 -0.44 -7.96 -6.17
CA GLU A 33 -1.67 -7.42 -6.77
C GLU A 33 -1.44 -6.06 -7.46
N VAL A 34 -0.62 -5.18 -6.87
CA VAL A 34 -0.33 -3.84 -7.42
C VAL A 34 0.35 -3.91 -8.79
N VAL A 35 1.26 -4.85 -9.01
CA VAL A 35 2.00 -4.96 -10.28
C VAL A 35 1.13 -5.42 -11.45
N LEU A 36 -0.07 -5.95 -11.20
CA LEU A 36 -1.04 -6.31 -12.24
C LEU A 36 -1.73 -5.10 -12.88
N THR A 37 -1.52 -3.91 -12.33
CA THR A 37 -2.05 -2.67 -12.92
C THR A 37 -1.44 -2.42 -14.30
N PRO A 38 -2.21 -1.89 -15.26
CA PRO A 38 -1.68 -1.62 -16.60
C PRO A 38 -0.72 -0.43 -16.56
N SER A 39 0.34 -0.49 -17.37
CA SER A 39 1.25 0.63 -17.59
C SER A 39 1.48 0.84 -19.08
N SER A 40 1.81 2.08 -19.47
CA SER A 40 2.11 2.39 -20.88
C SER A 40 3.24 1.49 -21.39
N PHE A 41 3.00 0.84 -22.54
CA PHE A 41 3.89 -0.15 -23.14
C PHE A 41 4.27 -1.32 -22.22
N ASN A 42 3.50 -1.54 -21.14
CA ASN A 42 3.79 -2.51 -20.08
C ASN A 42 5.20 -2.38 -19.46
N LEU A 43 5.76 -1.17 -19.45
CA LEU A 43 7.12 -0.91 -18.97
C LEU A 43 7.26 -0.90 -17.45
N GLN A 44 6.13 -0.80 -16.72
CA GLN A 44 6.11 -0.86 -15.25
C GLN A 44 7.10 0.13 -14.61
N HIS A 45 7.05 1.40 -15.04
CA HIS A 45 7.98 2.47 -14.64
C HIS A 45 8.05 2.77 -13.12
N TRP A 46 7.19 2.15 -12.32
CA TRP A 46 7.09 2.41 -10.88
C TRP A 46 8.25 1.80 -10.10
N THR A 47 8.68 2.51 -9.08
CA THR A 47 9.56 1.99 -8.02
C THR A 47 8.89 2.30 -6.69
N PHE A 48 8.73 1.27 -5.86
CA PHE A 48 8.06 1.39 -4.57
C PHE A 48 9.09 1.29 -3.44
N ILE A 49 9.00 2.21 -2.48
CA ILE A 49 9.84 2.22 -1.27
C ILE A 49 8.90 2.08 -0.08
N ALA A 50 8.96 0.95 0.61
CA ALA A 50 8.22 0.72 1.84
C ALA A 50 9.02 1.26 3.04
N VAL A 51 8.62 2.42 3.56
CA VAL A 51 9.24 3.02 4.76
C VAL A 51 8.68 2.32 6.00
N ARG A 52 9.56 1.63 6.73
CA ARG A 52 9.22 0.86 7.95
C ARG A 52 9.72 1.49 9.24
N ASP A 53 10.54 2.52 9.12
CA ASP A 53 11.27 3.07 10.26
C ASP A 53 10.36 3.95 11.13
N ASN A 54 10.40 3.72 12.44
CA ASN A 54 9.68 4.54 13.41
C ASN A 54 10.49 5.80 13.78
N ASP A 55 11.76 5.93 13.34
CA ASP A 55 12.64 7.05 13.71
C ASP A 55 12.56 8.26 12.76
N SER A 56 11.82 8.15 11.64
CA SER A 56 11.67 9.25 10.66
C SER A 56 10.68 10.36 11.05
N GLU A 57 10.05 10.31 12.23
CA GLU A 57 9.34 11.46 12.82
C GLU A 57 10.28 12.49 13.47
N LYS A 58 11.60 12.38 13.30
CA LYS A 58 12.54 13.47 13.62
C LYS A 58 12.72 14.40 12.43
N LYS A 59 11.81 15.36 12.29
CA LYS A 59 12.13 16.64 11.64
C LYS A 59 11.32 17.79 12.22
#